data_AF-A0A976PIN6-F1
#
_entry.id   AF-A0A976PIN6-F1
#
_cell.length_a   1.000
_cell.length_b   1.000
_cell.length_c   1.000
_cell.angle_alpha   90.00
_cell.angle_beta   90.00
_cell.angle_gamma   90.00
#
_symmetry.space_group_name_H-M   'P 1'
#
loop_
_entity.id
_entity.type
_entity.pdbx_description
1 polymer ?
#
loop_
_entity_poly.entity_id
_entity_poly.type
_entity_poly.pdbx_seq_one_letter_code
_entity_poly.pdbx_strand_id
1 'polypeptide(L)'
;MNTYSSSNTELIKKTKSKIIGKLKVEVCPKCESFYITSRECEACGFQFAIDRVGEAFGEKSFYAIKDSYVSSLPSLVRVFPHLEKFLEGKIRTYLFELKRRFQLLADAFENDPRPGSEFAIEVKDLVVEMRDYKISESYFLDEKWGALPLWFQISISEGLNEYHWQKKSQDFARDNKSFFELLKSFTFYPFAKWILIYGLGLSLALYVARISYSS
;
A
#
# COMPACT_ATOMS: atom_id res chain seq x y z
N MET A 1 7.93 5.97 -28.31
CA MET A 1 6.67 6.45 -28.94
C MET A 1 5.66 5.34 -28.77
N ASN A 2 4.86 5.38 -27.70
CA ASN A 2 3.84 4.37 -27.44
C ASN A 2 2.47 4.97 -27.74
N THR A 3 1.83 4.45 -28.78
CA THR A 3 0.41 4.70 -29.09
C THR A 3 -0.43 3.84 -28.15
N TYR A 4 -1.01 4.45 -27.11
CA TYR A 4 -2.02 3.79 -26.28
C TYR A 4 -3.34 3.72 -27.06
N SER A 5 -3.65 2.51 -27.49
CA SER A 5 -4.94 2.12 -28.06
C SER A 5 -6.04 2.34 -27.03
N SER A 6 -6.90 3.31 -27.32
CA SER A 6 -8.18 3.53 -26.67
C SER A 6 -9.07 2.30 -26.84
N SER A 7 -9.43 1.62 -25.76
CA SER A 7 -10.50 0.62 -25.81
C SER A 7 -11.34 0.62 -24.54
N ASN A 8 -12.57 1.11 -24.72
CA ASN A 8 -13.80 0.74 -24.02
C ASN A 8 -13.89 0.96 -22.51
N THR A 9 -14.01 2.21 -22.11
CA THR A 9 -14.72 2.59 -20.88
C THR A 9 -16.22 2.46 -21.15
N GLU A 10 -16.92 1.57 -20.44
CA GLU A 10 -18.38 1.57 -20.44
C GLU A 10 -18.89 2.91 -19.93
N LEU A 11 -19.45 3.67 -20.88
CA LEU A 11 -20.13 4.93 -20.66
C LEU A 11 -21.26 4.71 -19.65
N ILE A 12 -21.14 5.31 -18.47
CA ILE A 12 -22.30 5.63 -17.64
C ILE A 12 -23.14 6.61 -18.48
N LYS A 13 -24.05 6.08 -19.31
CA LYS A 13 -24.92 6.87 -20.18
C LYS A 13 -25.90 7.68 -19.34
N LYS A 14 -25.45 8.87 -18.90
CA LYS A 14 -26.32 9.97 -18.47
C LYS A 14 -26.65 10.90 -19.65
N THR A 15 -26.74 10.37 -20.87
CA THR A 15 -27.32 11.10 -22.00
C THR A 15 -28.83 10.92 -22.00
N LYS A 16 -29.58 12.02 -22.09
CA LYS A 16 -31.03 11.95 -22.32
C LYS A 16 -31.21 11.67 -23.80
N SER A 17 -31.93 10.61 -24.15
CA SER A 17 -32.29 10.36 -25.55
C SER A 17 -33.57 11.10 -25.89
N LYS A 18 -33.54 11.95 -26.92
CA LYS A 18 -34.72 12.61 -27.47
C LYS A 18 -35.03 11.99 -28.83
N ILE A 19 -36.31 11.65 -29.04
CA ILE A 19 -36.76 11.13 -30.33
C ILE A 19 -37.10 12.35 -31.20
N ILE A 20 -36.36 12.53 -32.29
CA ILE A 20 -36.66 13.55 -33.30
C ILE A 20 -37.08 12.79 -34.56
N GLY A 21 -38.38 12.72 -34.83
CA GLY A 21 -38.93 11.86 -35.88
C GLY A 21 -38.80 10.37 -35.57
N LYS A 22 -38.07 9.60 -36.39
CA LYS A 22 -37.79 8.16 -36.19
C LYS A 22 -36.38 7.86 -35.66
N LEU A 23 -35.54 8.89 -35.45
CA LEU A 23 -34.15 8.72 -35.03
C LEU A 23 -34.00 9.05 -33.53
N LYS A 24 -33.34 8.14 -32.80
CA LYS A 24 -32.96 8.33 -31.40
C LYS A 24 -31.63 9.08 -31.36
N VAL A 25 -31.66 10.33 -30.93
CA VAL A 25 -30.46 11.18 -30.84
C VAL A 25 -30.09 11.35 -29.37
N GLU A 26 -28.80 11.19 -29.06
CA GLU A 26 -28.26 11.44 -27.72
C GLU A 26 -28.08 12.96 -27.51
N VAL A 27 -28.54 13.47 -26.37
CA VAL A 27 -28.54 14.91 -26.07
C VAL A 27 -27.83 15.17 -24.73
N CYS A 28 -27.06 16.27 -24.66
CA CYS A 28 -26.35 16.65 -23.45
C CYS A 28 -27.35 17.00 -22.33
N PRO A 29 -27.23 16.43 -21.11
CA PRO A 29 -28.17 16.68 -20.02
C PRO A 29 -28.07 18.09 -19.45
N LYS A 30 -26.98 18.82 -19.72
CA LYS A 30 -26.70 20.15 -19.15
C LYS A 30 -27.20 21.30 -20.03
N CYS A 31 -26.95 21.23 -21.34
CA CYS A 31 -27.25 22.33 -22.27
C CYS A 31 -28.17 21.92 -23.43
N GLU A 32 -28.65 20.68 -23.45
CA GLU A 32 -29.49 20.13 -24.52
C GLU A 32 -28.88 20.17 -25.94
N SER A 33 -27.57 20.35 -26.07
CA SER A 33 -26.91 20.34 -27.37
C SER A 33 -26.78 18.93 -27.94
N PHE A 34 -26.77 18.84 -29.27
CA PHE A 34 -26.50 17.62 -30.04
C PHE A 34 -25.02 17.40 -30.37
N TYR A 35 -24.18 18.42 -30.16
CA TYR A 35 -22.73 18.34 -30.36
C TYR A 35 -22.07 17.61 -29.18
N ILE A 36 -22.07 16.29 -29.27
CA ILE A 36 -21.56 15.37 -28.25
C ILE A 36 -20.49 14.49 -28.89
N THR A 37 -19.30 14.49 -28.29
CA THR A 37 -18.28 13.47 -28.55
C THR A 37 -18.45 12.31 -27.58
N SER A 38 -17.67 11.24 -27.76
CA SER A 38 -17.67 10.09 -26.84
C SER A 38 -17.26 10.44 -25.40
N ARG A 39 -16.62 11.60 -25.16
CA ARG A 39 -16.10 11.97 -23.84
C ARG A 39 -16.69 13.25 -23.26
N GLU A 40 -17.08 14.20 -24.11
CA GLU A 40 -17.57 15.50 -23.65
C GLU A 40 -18.56 16.17 -24.61
N CYS A 41 -19.32 17.12 -24.08
CA CYS A 41 -20.20 17.97 -24.85
C CYS A 41 -19.42 19.17 -25.39
N GLU A 42 -19.32 19.30 -26.71
CA GLU A 42 -18.55 20.38 -27.35
C GLU A 42 -19.15 21.77 -27.06
N ALA A 43 -20.47 21.84 -26.85
CA ALA A 43 -21.16 23.11 -26.64
C ALA A 43 -20.99 23.69 -25.22
N CYS A 44 -20.83 22.85 -24.19
CA CYS A 44 -20.73 23.33 -22.79
C CYS A 44 -19.60 22.72 -21.97
N GLY A 45 -18.73 21.91 -22.59
CA GLY A 45 -17.62 21.22 -21.96
C GLY A 45 -18.04 20.16 -20.93
N PHE A 46 -19.29 19.71 -20.93
CA PHE A 46 -19.76 18.72 -19.96
C PHE A 46 -19.14 17.34 -20.26
N GLN A 47 -18.32 16.84 -19.34
CA GLN A 47 -17.66 15.53 -19.49
C GLN A 47 -18.63 14.39 -19.12
N PHE A 48 -18.86 13.49 -20.07
CA PHE A 48 -19.69 12.29 -19.91
C PHE A 48 -18.90 11.14 -19.29
N ALA A 49 -17.59 11.08 -19.55
CA ALA A 49 -16.67 10.11 -19.00
C ALA A 49 -15.72 10.81 -18.02
N ILE A 50 -16.20 11.06 -16.80
CA ILE A 50 -15.29 11.51 -15.73
C ILE A 50 -14.48 10.29 -15.31
N ASP A 51 -13.20 10.29 -15.67
CA ASP A 51 -12.26 9.32 -15.12
C ASP A 51 -12.08 9.61 -13.62
N ARG A 52 -12.80 8.83 -12.81
CA ARG A 52 -12.77 8.92 -11.36
C ARG A 52 -11.48 8.35 -10.79
N VAL A 53 -10.88 7.40 -11.50
CA VAL A 53 -9.64 6.74 -11.10
C VAL A 53 -8.45 7.63 -11.43
N GLY A 54 -8.45 8.22 -12.61
CA GLY A 54 -7.31 8.97 -13.13
C GLY A 54 -6.11 8.04 -13.38
N GLU A 55 -4.92 8.64 -13.46
CA GLU A 55 -3.68 7.91 -13.71
C GLU A 55 -3.10 7.29 -12.42
N ALA A 56 -2.47 6.12 -12.54
CA ALA A 56 -1.90 5.37 -11.41
C ALA A 56 -0.82 6.15 -10.61
N PHE A 57 -0.13 7.09 -11.27
CA PHE A 57 0.87 7.97 -10.65
C PHE A 57 0.47 9.45 -10.74
N GLY A 58 -0.80 9.73 -11.03
CA GLY A 58 -1.32 11.09 -11.19
C GLY A 58 -1.70 11.75 -9.86
N GLU A 59 -2.31 12.92 -9.93
CA GLU A 59 -2.73 13.72 -8.76
C GLU A 59 -3.78 13.03 -7.87
N LYS A 60 -4.51 12.05 -8.41
CA LYS A 60 -5.52 11.27 -7.67
C LYS A 60 -5.00 9.92 -7.17
N SER A 61 -3.72 9.61 -7.42
CA SER A 61 -3.09 8.36 -6.99
C SER A 61 -2.86 8.33 -5.49
N PHE A 62 -2.66 7.12 -4.97
CA PHE A 62 -2.14 6.87 -3.64
C PHE A 62 -0.88 7.70 -3.36
N TYR A 63 0.05 7.79 -4.31
CA TYR A 63 1.30 8.52 -4.13
C TYR A 63 1.09 10.02 -3.91
N ALA A 64 0.17 10.63 -4.64
CA ALA A 64 -0.20 12.03 -4.44
C ALA A 64 -0.92 12.26 -3.10
N ILE A 65 -1.80 11.34 -2.69
CA ILE A 65 -2.46 11.39 -1.38
C ILE A 65 -1.42 11.31 -0.26
N LYS A 66 -0.45 10.39 -0.38
CA LYS A 66 0.65 10.22 0.57
C LYS A 66 1.55 11.45 0.63
N ASP A 67 1.95 12.00 -0.51
CA ASP A 67 2.82 13.17 -0.56
C ASP A 67 2.13 14.42 0.03
N SER A 68 0.85 14.61 -0.28
CA SER A 68 0.03 15.68 0.32
C SER A 68 -0.07 15.52 1.84
N TYR A 69 -0.29 14.29 2.32
CA TYR A 69 -0.33 13.99 3.74
C TYR A 69 1.01 14.30 4.43
N VAL A 70 2.12 13.77 3.91
CA VAL A 70 3.47 13.99 4.45
C VAL A 70 3.81 15.49 4.43
N SER A 71 3.48 16.19 3.35
CA SER A 71 3.68 17.64 3.24
C SER A 71 2.84 18.43 4.23
N SER A 72 1.67 17.91 4.63
CA SER A 72 0.84 18.52 5.67
C SER A 72 1.40 18.34 7.09
N LEU A 73 2.34 17.42 7.30
CA LEU A 73 2.89 17.13 8.63
C LEU A 73 3.90 18.20 9.06
N PRO A 74 3.90 18.60 10.36
CA PRO A 74 4.94 19.46 10.91
C PRO A 74 6.33 18.83 10.71
N SER A 75 7.34 19.65 10.46
CA SER A 75 8.72 19.19 10.20
C SER A 75 9.26 18.24 11.29
N LEU A 76 8.92 18.49 12.56
CA LEU A 76 9.31 17.61 13.66
C LEU A 76 8.71 16.21 13.54
N VAL A 77 7.45 16.10 13.11
CA VAL A 77 6.78 14.80 12.94
C VAL A 77 7.35 14.04 11.73
N ARG A 78 7.73 14.77 10.68
CA ARG A 78 8.43 14.17 9.52
C ARG A 78 9.77 13.54 9.90
N VAL A 79 10.52 14.17 10.80
CA VAL A 79 11.79 13.64 11.32
C VAL A 79 11.57 12.52 12.36
N PHE A 80 10.49 12.63 13.14
CA PHE A 80 10.16 11.72 14.22
C PHE A 80 8.75 11.12 14.03
N PRO A 81 8.61 10.07 13.19
CA PRO A 81 7.30 9.48 12.85
C PRO A 81 6.51 8.98 14.07
N HIS A 82 7.18 8.63 15.17
CA HIS A 82 6.50 8.20 16.39
C HIS A 82 5.60 9.28 17.02
N LEU A 83 5.84 10.56 16.72
CA LEU A 83 5.04 11.69 17.18
C LEU A 83 3.74 11.88 16.38
N GLU A 84 3.60 11.18 15.26
CA GLU A 84 2.41 11.25 14.41
C GLU A 84 1.13 10.90 15.17
N LYS A 85 1.23 10.02 16.18
CA LYS A 85 0.13 9.63 17.07
C LYS A 85 -0.58 10.80 17.75
N PHE A 86 0.09 11.95 17.92
CA PHE A 86 -0.51 13.16 18.49
C PHE A 86 -1.39 13.93 17.50
N LEU A 87 -1.39 13.55 16.21
CA LEU A 87 -2.14 14.19 15.13
C LEU A 87 -3.33 13.33 14.67
N GLU A 88 -4.12 12.82 15.62
CA GLU A 88 -5.24 11.90 15.35
C GLU A 88 -6.19 12.41 14.26
N GLY A 89 -6.49 13.71 14.24
CA GLY A 89 -7.35 14.32 13.23
C GLY A 89 -6.80 14.20 11.81
N LYS A 90 -5.49 14.43 11.63
CA LYS A 90 -4.84 14.34 10.31
C LYS A 90 -4.73 12.88 9.86
N ILE A 91 -4.35 11.98 10.78
CA ILE A 91 -4.31 10.54 10.52
C ILE A 91 -5.69 10.05 10.08
N ARG A 92 -6.76 10.48 10.75
CA ARG A 92 -8.12 10.05 10.42
C ARG A 92 -8.53 10.48 9.01
N THR A 93 -8.24 11.72 8.62
CA THR A 93 -8.51 12.21 7.26
C THR A 93 -7.70 11.44 6.24
N TYR A 94 -6.41 11.20 6.51
CA TYR A 94 -5.55 10.41 5.64
C TYR A 94 -6.09 8.98 5.44
N LEU A 95 -6.44 8.29 6.53
CA LEU A 95 -7.02 6.95 6.47
C LEU A 95 -8.35 6.91 5.71
N PHE A 96 -9.16 7.96 5.82
CA PHE A 96 -10.39 8.07 5.04
C PHE A 96 -10.08 8.14 3.54
N GLU A 97 -9.11 8.97 3.13
CA GLU A 97 -8.69 9.05 1.73
C GLU A 97 -8.08 7.74 1.20
N LEU A 98 -7.26 7.04 2.01
CA LEU A 98 -6.73 5.73 1.62
C LEU A 98 -7.84 4.70 1.37
N LYS A 99 -8.81 4.60 2.30
CA LYS A 99 -9.97 3.70 2.15
C LYS A 99 -10.80 4.04 0.93
N ARG A 100 -11.04 5.33 0.71
CA ARG A 100 -11.78 5.83 -0.46
C ARG A 100 -11.05 5.50 -1.76
N ARG A 101 -9.73 5.68 -1.81
CA ARG A 101 -8.91 5.32 -2.98
C ARG A 101 -8.96 3.82 -3.25
N PHE A 102 -8.84 2.99 -2.21
CA PHE A 102 -8.93 1.55 -2.33
C PHE A 102 -10.27 1.11 -2.94
N GLN A 103 -11.38 1.67 -2.45
CA GLN A 103 -12.72 1.42 -2.98
C GLN A 103 -12.87 1.88 -4.43
N LEU A 104 -12.35 3.06 -4.78
CA LEU A 104 -12.40 3.55 -6.16
C LEU A 104 -11.64 2.63 -7.13
N LEU A 105 -10.49 2.12 -6.72
CA LEU A 105 -9.73 1.15 -7.51
C LEU A 105 -10.50 -0.16 -7.64
N ALA A 106 -11.02 -0.70 -6.54
CA ALA A 106 -11.84 -1.91 -6.55
C ALA A 106 -13.04 -1.80 -7.51
N ASP A 107 -13.82 -0.71 -7.40
CA ASP A 107 -14.97 -0.42 -8.27
C ASP A 107 -14.53 -0.28 -9.74
N ALA A 108 -13.40 0.37 -10.00
CA ALA A 108 -12.90 0.55 -11.35
C ALA A 108 -12.56 -0.78 -12.04
N PHE A 109 -12.03 -1.73 -11.27
CA PHE A 109 -11.60 -3.04 -11.79
C PHE A 109 -12.73 -4.02 -11.97
N GLU A 110 -13.80 -3.87 -11.19
CA GLU A 110 -15.04 -4.57 -11.45
C GLU A 110 -15.64 -4.17 -12.81
N ASN A 111 -15.52 -2.88 -13.18
CA ASN A 111 -16.07 -2.34 -14.43
C ASN A 111 -15.12 -2.48 -15.64
N ASP A 112 -13.81 -2.46 -15.44
CA ASP A 112 -12.79 -2.67 -16.48
C ASP A 112 -11.72 -3.67 -16.00
N PRO A 113 -11.73 -4.91 -16.48
CA PRO A 113 -10.81 -5.95 -16.05
C PRO A 113 -9.39 -5.80 -16.60
N ARG A 114 -9.10 -4.78 -17.45
CA ARG A 114 -7.76 -4.52 -18.02
C ARG A 114 -7.19 -3.15 -17.64
N PRO A 115 -7.04 -2.84 -16.36
CA PRO A 115 -6.23 -1.71 -15.97
C PRO A 115 -4.75 -2.02 -16.21
N GLY A 116 -3.98 -0.97 -16.48
CA GLY A 116 -2.54 -1.08 -16.58
C GLY A 116 -1.93 -1.71 -15.31
N SER A 117 -0.84 -2.44 -15.48
CA SER A 117 -0.05 -3.05 -14.39
C SER A 117 0.36 -2.05 -13.30
N GLU A 118 0.38 -0.77 -13.65
CA GLU A 118 0.70 0.35 -12.76
C GLU A 118 -0.29 0.45 -11.59
N PHE A 119 -1.58 0.20 -11.83
CA PHE A 119 -2.54 0.25 -10.73
C PHE A 119 -2.47 -0.96 -9.81
N ALA A 120 -2.02 -2.11 -10.31
CA ALA A 120 -1.76 -3.28 -9.47
C ALA A 120 -0.65 -2.99 -8.44
N ILE A 121 0.40 -2.28 -8.88
CA ILE A 121 1.46 -1.78 -7.99
C ILE A 121 0.88 -0.78 -6.98
N GLU A 122 0.05 0.16 -7.43
CA GLU A 122 -0.60 1.13 -6.55
C GLU A 122 -1.43 0.45 -5.45
N VAL A 123 -2.22 -0.57 -5.79
CA VAL A 123 -3.04 -1.33 -4.83
C VAL A 123 -2.16 -2.04 -3.81
N LYS A 124 -1.09 -2.68 -4.27
CA LYS A 124 -0.14 -3.38 -3.41
C LYS A 124 0.46 -2.44 -2.37
N ASP A 125 0.97 -1.29 -2.81
CA ASP A 125 1.57 -0.28 -1.94
C ASP A 125 0.53 0.34 -0.98
N LEU A 126 -0.68 0.58 -1.48
CA LEU A 126 -1.80 1.10 -0.69
C LEU A 126 -2.19 0.14 0.43
N VAL A 127 -2.22 -1.17 0.18
CA VAL A 127 -2.50 -2.19 1.20
C VAL A 127 -1.42 -2.19 2.28
N VAL A 128 -0.13 -2.14 1.88
CA VAL A 128 0.99 -2.06 2.83
C VAL A 128 0.84 -0.83 3.73
N GLU A 129 0.61 0.35 3.15
CA GLU A 129 0.39 1.59 3.90
C GLU A 129 -0.80 1.46 4.86
N MET A 130 -1.95 0.97 4.39
CA MET A 130 -3.14 0.78 5.23
C MET A 130 -2.88 -0.18 6.41
N ARG A 131 -2.02 -1.19 6.23
CA ARG A 131 -1.58 -2.11 7.29
C ARG A 131 -0.68 -1.43 8.32
N ASP A 132 0.19 -0.51 7.92
CA ASP A 132 1.00 0.29 8.86
C ASP A 132 0.11 1.09 9.83
N TYR A 133 -1.05 1.56 9.37
CA TYR A 133 -2.08 2.21 10.20
C TYR A 133 -3.07 1.25 10.86
N LYS A 134 -2.73 -0.04 10.94
CA LYS A 134 -3.50 -1.09 11.65
C LYS A 134 -4.90 -1.33 11.11
N ILE A 135 -5.16 -1.07 9.83
CA ILE A 135 -6.40 -1.52 9.19
C ILE A 135 -6.39 -3.06 9.15
N SER A 136 -7.50 -3.69 9.55
CA SER A 136 -7.61 -5.14 9.66
C SER A 136 -7.55 -5.81 8.28
N GLU A 137 -7.03 -7.03 8.22
CA GLU A 137 -7.01 -7.80 6.96
C GLU A 137 -8.41 -8.12 6.46
N SER A 138 -9.35 -8.29 7.39
CA SER A 138 -10.79 -8.45 7.09
C SER A 138 -11.40 -7.25 6.35
N TYR A 139 -10.83 -6.05 6.47
CA TYR A 139 -11.31 -4.90 5.69
C TYR A 139 -11.05 -5.10 4.21
N PHE A 140 -9.90 -5.69 3.87
CA PHE A 140 -9.65 -6.06 2.50
C PHE A 140 -10.58 -7.21 2.15
N LEU A 141 -10.50 -8.33 2.88
CA LEU A 141 -11.15 -9.64 2.63
C LEU A 141 -12.69 -9.69 2.82
N ASP A 142 -13.39 -8.57 2.67
CA ASP A 142 -14.86 -8.51 2.82
C ASP A 142 -15.59 -9.35 1.75
N GLU A 143 -16.89 -9.62 1.92
CA GLU A 143 -17.72 -10.49 1.05
C GLU A 143 -17.61 -10.18 -0.45
N LYS A 144 -17.26 -8.94 -0.81
CA LYS A 144 -17.03 -8.50 -2.19
C LYS A 144 -15.75 -9.07 -2.83
N TRP A 145 -14.90 -9.76 -2.08
CA TRP A 145 -13.66 -10.34 -2.60
C TRP A 145 -13.87 -11.28 -3.78
N GLY A 146 -14.89 -12.14 -3.71
CA GLY A 146 -15.18 -13.08 -4.78
C GLY A 146 -15.56 -12.41 -6.10
N ALA A 147 -16.00 -11.15 -6.07
CA ALA A 147 -16.40 -10.39 -7.25
C ALA A 147 -15.24 -9.61 -7.89
N LEU A 148 -14.12 -9.44 -7.19
CA LEU A 148 -12.98 -8.69 -7.70
C LEU A 148 -12.17 -9.53 -8.69
N PRO A 149 -11.57 -8.91 -9.73
CA PRO A 149 -10.71 -9.62 -10.66
C PRO A 149 -9.53 -10.32 -9.97
N LEU A 150 -9.14 -11.51 -10.46
CA LEU A 150 -8.08 -12.33 -9.88
C LEU A 150 -6.77 -11.56 -9.65
N TRP A 151 -6.39 -10.71 -10.60
CA TRP A 151 -5.14 -9.96 -10.52
C TRP A 151 -5.19 -8.88 -9.42
N PHE A 152 -6.36 -8.31 -9.10
CA PHE A 152 -6.52 -7.39 -7.97
C PHE A 152 -6.41 -8.12 -6.64
N GLN A 153 -7.01 -9.32 -6.55
CA GLN A 153 -6.84 -10.20 -5.40
C GLN A 153 -5.37 -10.57 -5.20
N ILE A 154 -4.64 -10.86 -6.28
CA ILE A 154 -3.19 -11.11 -6.25
C ILE A 154 -2.46 -9.90 -5.68
N SER A 155 -2.71 -8.68 -6.19
CA SER A 155 -2.06 -7.46 -5.69
C SER A 155 -2.29 -7.23 -4.19
N ILE A 156 -3.50 -7.48 -3.69
CA ILE A 156 -3.77 -7.39 -2.26
C ILE A 156 -2.99 -8.46 -1.49
N SER A 157 -3.00 -9.70 -1.98
CA SER A 157 -2.27 -10.80 -1.32
C SER A 157 -0.76 -10.54 -1.28
N GLU A 158 -0.19 -9.98 -2.36
CA GLU A 158 1.20 -9.58 -2.43
C GLU A 158 1.51 -8.45 -1.45
N GLY A 159 0.63 -7.45 -1.33
CA GLY A 159 0.78 -6.36 -0.36
C GLY A 159 0.75 -6.86 1.08
N LEU A 160 -0.20 -7.75 1.41
CA LEU A 160 -0.27 -8.37 2.74
C LEU A 160 0.98 -9.20 3.05
N ASN A 161 1.42 -10.03 2.10
CA ASN A 161 2.64 -10.84 2.25
C ASN A 161 3.87 -9.96 2.45
N GLU A 162 4.01 -8.89 1.66
CA GLU A 162 5.11 -7.95 1.81
C GLU A 162 5.12 -7.29 3.19
N TYR A 163 3.97 -6.83 3.66
CA TYR A 163 3.84 -6.28 5.01
C TYR A 163 4.30 -7.28 6.09
N HIS A 164 3.85 -8.54 6.01
CA HIS A 164 4.26 -9.59 6.95
C HIS A 164 5.77 -9.86 6.92
N TRP A 165 6.37 -9.90 5.72
CA TRP A 165 7.81 -10.07 5.55
C TRP A 165 8.60 -8.90 6.15
N GLN A 166 8.19 -7.67 5.86
CA GLN A 166 8.80 -6.47 6.43
C GLN A 166 8.71 -6.49 7.96
N LYS A 167 7.54 -6.82 8.52
CA LYS A 167 7.35 -6.87 9.97
C LYS A 167 8.22 -7.92 10.65
N LYS A 168 8.24 -9.14 10.10
CA LYS A 168 9.07 -10.24 10.58
C LYS A 168 10.56 -9.88 10.56
N SER A 169 11.02 -9.18 9.53
CA SER A 169 12.42 -8.73 9.44
C SER A 169 12.75 -7.68 10.50
N GLN A 170 11.84 -6.73 10.78
CA GLN A 170 12.01 -5.71 11.81
C GLN A 170 12.04 -6.32 13.21
N ASP A 171 11.17 -7.28 13.48
CA ASP A 171 11.11 -7.95 14.78
C ASP A 171 12.37 -8.82 14.99
N PHE A 172 12.82 -9.55 13.97
CA PHE A 172 14.11 -10.25 13.99
C PHE A 172 15.31 -9.32 14.24
N ALA A 173 15.31 -8.14 13.61
CA ALA A 173 16.35 -7.14 13.85
C ALA A 173 16.28 -6.57 15.28
N ARG A 174 15.08 -6.38 15.84
CA ARG A 174 14.90 -5.91 17.22
C ARG A 174 15.38 -6.95 18.24
N ASP A 175 15.04 -8.21 18.02
CA ASP A 175 15.42 -9.32 18.90
C ASP A 175 16.93 -9.59 18.85
N ASN A 176 17.55 -9.45 17.68
CA ASN A 176 19.00 -9.53 17.59
C ASN A 176 19.69 -8.28 18.13
N LYS A 177 19.10 -7.09 18.03
CA LYS A 177 19.67 -5.88 18.64
C LYS A 177 19.70 -5.98 20.16
N SER A 178 18.66 -6.53 20.79
CA SER A 178 18.67 -6.80 22.24
C SER A 178 19.68 -7.89 22.60
N PHE A 179 19.84 -8.93 21.77
CA PHE A 179 20.88 -9.95 21.92
C PHE A 179 22.30 -9.37 21.80
N PHE A 180 22.56 -8.49 20.82
CA PHE A 180 23.84 -7.82 20.65
C PHE A 180 24.13 -6.78 21.73
N GLU A 181 23.12 -6.05 22.23
CA GLU A 181 23.27 -5.15 23.39
C GLU A 181 23.52 -5.94 24.69
N LEU A 182 22.91 -7.12 24.86
CA LEU A 182 23.25 -8.06 25.93
C LEU A 182 24.68 -8.59 25.79
N LEU A 183 25.11 -8.97 24.59
CA LEU A 183 26.50 -9.38 24.36
C LEU A 183 27.49 -8.23 24.65
N LYS A 184 27.15 -6.98 24.28
CA LYS A 184 27.97 -5.81 24.63
C LYS A 184 28.10 -5.64 26.15
N SER A 185 27.01 -5.82 26.92
CA SER A 185 27.08 -5.73 28.39
C SER A 185 27.92 -6.86 29.00
N PHE A 186 27.92 -8.06 28.40
CA PHE A 186 28.83 -9.15 28.77
C PHE A 186 30.29 -8.89 28.39
N THR A 187 30.57 -8.24 27.25
CA THR A 187 31.94 -7.87 26.85
C THR A 187 32.53 -6.70 27.64
N PHE A 188 31.70 -5.92 28.34
CA PHE A 188 32.16 -4.81 29.19
C PHE A 188 32.46 -5.20 30.64
N TYR A 189 32.17 -6.43 31.07
CA TYR A 189 32.64 -6.94 32.36
C TYR A 189 33.97 -7.67 32.18
N PRO A 190 35.10 -7.14 32.67
CA PRO A 190 36.40 -7.82 32.60
C PRO A 190 36.36 -9.21 33.27
N PHE A 191 35.44 -9.44 34.22
CA PHE A 191 35.24 -10.72 34.89
C PHE A 191 34.66 -11.82 33.99
N ALA A 192 33.74 -11.52 33.07
CA ALA A 192 33.15 -12.55 32.21
C ALA A 192 34.16 -13.09 31.18
N LYS A 193 35.07 -12.23 30.72
CA LYS A 193 36.21 -12.62 29.89
C LYS A 193 37.19 -13.51 30.64
N TRP A 194 37.43 -13.25 31.93
CA TRP A 194 38.21 -14.14 32.80
C TRP A 194 37.52 -15.50 33.01
N ILE A 195 36.21 -15.54 33.29
CA ILE A 195 35.50 -16.81 33.52
C ILE A 195 35.51 -17.69 32.26
N LEU A 196 35.35 -17.12 31.06
CA LEU A 196 35.39 -17.90 29.82
C LEU A 196 36.81 -18.38 29.48
N ILE A 197 37.83 -17.53 29.62
CA ILE A 197 39.23 -17.91 29.34
C ILE A 197 39.73 -18.95 30.35
N TYR A 198 39.49 -18.73 31.64
CA TYR A 198 39.96 -19.64 32.69
C TYR A 198 39.07 -20.88 32.83
N GLY A 199 37.77 -20.79 32.56
CA GLY A 199 36.85 -21.94 32.60
C GLY A 199 37.12 -22.94 31.47
N LEU A 200 37.37 -22.46 30.25
CA LEU A 200 37.80 -23.33 29.14
C LEU A 200 39.20 -23.89 29.37
N GLY A 201 40.13 -23.09 29.91
CA GLY A 201 41.47 -23.54 30.29
C GLY A 201 41.47 -24.64 31.35
N LEU A 202 40.63 -24.53 32.38
CA LEU A 202 40.52 -25.51 33.46
C LEU A 202 39.90 -26.83 32.97
N SER A 203 38.88 -26.77 32.10
CA SER A 203 38.30 -27.97 31.49
C SER A 203 39.30 -28.71 30.60
N LEU A 204 40.11 -27.98 29.82
CA LEU A 204 41.14 -28.59 28.99
C LEU A 204 42.26 -29.22 29.83
N ALA A 205 42.68 -28.55 30.90
CA ALA A 205 43.71 -29.06 31.81
C ALA A 205 43.23 -30.34 32.54
N LEU A 206 41.99 -30.37 33.01
CA LEU A 206 41.39 -31.57 33.62
C LEU A 206 41.25 -32.72 32.61
N TYR A 207 40.92 -32.41 31.36
CA TYR A 207 40.84 -33.41 30.30
C TYR A 207 42.21 -34.04 29.99
N VAL A 208 43.26 -33.22 29.87
CA VAL A 208 44.64 -33.70 29.62
C VAL A 208 45.19 -34.48 30.83
N ALA A 209 44.92 -34.03 32.05
CA ALA A 209 45.30 -34.74 33.27
C ALA A 209 44.63 -36.12 33.36
N ARG A 210 43.36 -36.23 32.94
CA ARG A 210 42.63 -37.50 32.91
C ARG A 210 43.18 -38.48 31.88
N ILE A 211 43.64 -38.00 30.73
CA ILE A 211 44.28 -38.83 29.71
C ILE A 211 45.63 -39.36 30.21
N SER A 212 46.41 -38.53 30.91
CA SER A 212 47.75 -38.90 31.39
C SER A 212 47.75 -39.91 32.56
N TYR A 213 46.66 -40.00 33.32
CA TYR A 213 46.53 -40.94 34.43
C TYR A 213 46.01 -42.33 34.01
N SER A 214 45.57 -42.48 32.75
CA SER A 214 44.99 -43.71 32.21
C SER A 214 45.97 -44.55 31.38
N SER A 215 47.25 -44.18 31.37
CA SER A 215 48.37 -44.84 30.69
C SER A 215 49.45 -45.19 31.71
#